data_AF-A0A1G2Z2S3-F1
#
_entry.id   AF-A0A1G2Z2S3-F1
#
_cell.length_a   1.000
_cell.length_b   1.000
_cell.length_c   1.000
_cell.angle_alpha   90.00
_cell.angle_beta   90.00
_cell.angle_gamma   90.00
#
_symmetry.space_group_name_H-M   'P 1'
#
loop_
_entity.id
_entity.type
_entity.pdbx_description
1 polymer ?
#
loop_
_entity_poly.entity_id
_entity_poly.type
_entity_poly.pdbx_seq_one_letter_code
_entity_poly.pdbx_strand_id
1 'polypeptide(L)'
;MKAKSIIHCAVILLVFQSIALAQKTEVSVRKGKVIAETETSSVAVEAGRKAILSPDKNPTVTVDDPLVDNVMEICKWIEAEKQAQREKIDTSSIQVIKIENEHLFTIACYAEIRNPKSEPSDTCVIEGVSILDEPRYYDLQGNLLRFDLEKINATSGTYTVSYPYSVEPGRNFKYICISKITSDEGALKEGPLRYIQAGWNVPNCLNYFRFILPASAIFVDSNRPVTIMDTVEGRVAVTIRSYTGSFGDGTYQIAFLWPDKDGTTLADLPPKYRGLRDQSEEEIVDEGRRRTAEILAGGKCTGQKTPLETLLSLYSAVVNKNTSQFLELIRPDLRQFVNGQMDQFMGAANLLVNFQFLGTPTWPDKPVNGYEHPVYLCREGSQLCEVTVTMAHQDGKWYLKSVEAGRRKTEGTDSADSKATGGVTISKNKPDLSAATYEDFKPGQFMRRWLFLGPINVPWNGEGYFPDEETSNKFFDTESLDLERFEPKVRIAGNDYEWTTLHSEYGVVDLAAVFDKWFAVAYAWAQVEMPGQTDAVLGIGSDDCVKVWLNGKLVHEHRGGRGVIADSDRAAVTFKKGKNQLVLKILNYGGPWGFSCRLLETK
;
A
#
# COMPACT_ATOMS: atom_id res chain seq x y z
N MET A 1 5.21 -0.47 39.58
CA MET A 1 5.72 -1.81 39.95
C MET A 1 5.30 -2.80 38.87
N LYS A 2 6.24 -3.55 38.30
CA LYS A 2 6.04 -4.39 37.10
C LYS A 2 5.17 -5.61 37.44
N ALA A 3 4.02 -5.75 36.78
CA ALA A 3 3.29 -7.01 36.74
C ALA A 3 4.19 -8.05 36.06
N LYS A 4 4.53 -9.14 36.75
CA LYS A 4 5.26 -10.27 36.14
C LYS A 4 4.30 -11.00 35.21
N SER A 5 4.42 -10.77 33.90
CA SER A 5 3.81 -11.62 32.89
C SER A 5 4.61 -12.91 32.83
N ILE A 6 3.97 -14.05 33.11
CA ILE A 6 4.59 -15.37 33.05
C ILE A 6 3.96 -16.13 31.89
N ILE A 7 4.77 -16.47 30.88
CA ILE A 7 4.35 -17.21 29.68
C ILE A 7 4.60 -18.71 29.94
N HIS A 8 3.55 -19.53 29.98
CA HIS A 8 3.69 -20.99 30.03
C HIS A 8 2.93 -21.66 28.88
N CYS A 9 3.66 -22.42 28.08
CA CYS A 9 3.11 -23.35 27.10
C CYS A 9 2.90 -24.71 27.78
N ALA A 10 1.77 -25.33 27.43
CA ALA A 10 1.41 -26.73 27.64
C ALA A 10 0.73 -27.11 28.96
N VAL A 11 -0.20 -28.04 28.78
CA VAL A 11 -1.11 -28.67 29.75
C VAL A 11 -0.35 -29.12 30.99
N ILE A 12 -0.42 -28.33 32.05
CA ILE A 12 -0.21 -28.79 33.42
C ILE A 12 -1.33 -28.15 34.25
N LEU A 13 -2.06 -29.00 34.97
CA LEU A 13 -3.02 -28.63 36.00
C LEU A 13 -2.24 -27.91 37.12
N LEU A 14 -1.94 -26.62 36.90
CA LEU A 14 -1.22 -25.78 37.85
C LEU A 14 -2.24 -25.13 38.78
N VAL A 15 -2.48 -25.79 39.91
CA VAL A 15 -3.22 -25.20 41.03
C VAL A 15 -2.33 -24.12 41.65
N PHE A 16 -2.61 -22.85 41.36
CA PHE A 16 -1.97 -21.72 42.03
C PHE A 16 -2.79 -21.36 43.27
N GLN A 17 -2.27 -21.64 44.47
CA GLN A 17 -2.77 -21.02 45.70
C GLN A 17 -2.04 -19.70 45.89
N SER A 18 -2.69 -18.58 45.55
CA SER A 18 -2.18 -17.25 45.88
C SER A 18 -2.39 -16.96 47.37
N ILE A 19 -1.40 -17.33 48.18
CA ILE A 19 -1.38 -16.94 49.59
C ILE A 19 -1.14 -15.43 49.67
N ALA A 20 -2.21 -14.71 50.02
CA ALA A 20 -2.27 -13.38 50.64
C ALA A 20 -1.11 -12.41 50.32
N LEU A 21 -1.25 -11.62 49.25
CA LEU A 21 -0.74 -10.25 49.12
C LEU A 21 -1.40 -9.59 47.90
N ALA A 22 -2.43 -8.78 48.16
CA ALA A 22 -3.19 -7.93 47.24
C ALA A 22 -2.63 -7.75 45.81
N GLN A 23 -2.93 -8.67 44.88
CA GLN A 23 -2.69 -8.45 43.45
C GLN A 23 -3.78 -9.09 42.59
N LYS A 24 -4.34 -8.28 41.69
CA LYS A 24 -5.07 -8.73 40.50
C LYS A 24 -4.19 -9.71 39.73
N THR A 25 -4.68 -10.93 39.51
CA THR A 25 -3.98 -11.94 38.69
C THR A 25 -4.63 -12.00 37.32
N GLU A 26 -3.83 -11.91 36.27
CA GLU A 26 -4.30 -11.99 34.87
C GLU A 26 -3.71 -13.23 34.21
N VAL A 27 -4.57 -14.06 33.61
CA VAL A 27 -4.18 -15.32 32.95
C VAL A 27 -4.66 -15.30 31.50
N SER A 28 -3.71 -15.13 30.57
CA SER A 28 -3.97 -15.14 29.13
C SER A 28 -3.91 -16.56 28.57
N VAL A 29 -4.98 -17.00 27.91
CA VAL A 29 -5.04 -18.32 27.26
C VAL A 29 -4.69 -18.16 25.79
N ARG A 30 -3.51 -18.63 25.38
CA ARG A 30 -3.05 -18.55 23.98
C ARG A 30 -3.51 -19.71 23.12
N LYS A 31 -3.67 -20.90 23.71
CA LYS A 31 -4.12 -22.13 23.04
C LYS A 31 -4.94 -22.99 23.98
N GLY A 32 -5.91 -23.72 23.42
CA GLY A 32 -6.78 -24.62 24.17
C GLY A 32 -7.82 -23.89 25.01
N LYS A 33 -8.35 -24.60 26.01
CA LYS A 33 -9.38 -24.13 26.94
C LYS A 33 -8.89 -24.35 28.36
N VAL A 34 -9.05 -23.33 29.21
CA VAL A 34 -8.68 -23.36 30.63
C VAL A 34 -9.92 -23.03 31.47
N ILE A 35 -9.95 -23.45 32.72
CA ILE A 35 -10.95 -23.02 33.70
C ILE A 35 -10.23 -22.13 34.71
N ALA A 36 -10.73 -20.90 34.90
CA ALA A 36 -10.29 -20.01 35.96
C ALA A 36 -11.29 -20.09 37.12
N GLU A 37 -10.81 -20.41 38.31
CA GLU A 37 -11.63 -20.71 39.47
C GLU A 37 -11.19 -19.91 40.70
N THR A 38 -12.16 -19.38 41.45
CA THR A 38 -12.02 -18.86 42.82
C THR A 38 -12.79 -19.77 43.76
N GLU A 39 -12.65 -19.58 45.08
CA GLU A 39 -13.39 -20.37 46.09
C GLU A 39 -14.91 -20.40 45.86
N THR A 40 -15.47 -19.37 45.23
CA THR A 40 -16.92 -19.20 45.07
C THR A 40 -17.42 -19.34 43.63
N SER A 41 -16.55 -19.43 42.62
CA SER A 41 -16.99 -19.42 41.23
C SER A 41 -15.93 -19.89 40.23
N SER A 42 -16.37 -20.46 39.10
CA SER A 42 -15.51 -20.93 38.02
C SER A 42 -15.98 -20.36 36.67
N VAL A 43 -15.05 -20.04 35.78
CA VAL A 43 -15.35 -19.61 34.41
C VAL A 43 -14.44 -20.30 33.39
N ALA A 44 -15.01 -20.71 32.27
CA ALA A 44 -14.24 -21.22 31.14
C ALA A 44 -13.55 -20.06 30.40
N VAL A 45 -12.30 -20.27 30.00
CA VAL A 45 -11.45 -19.29 29.31
C VAL A 45 -10.89 -19.96 28.07
N GLU A 46 -11.41 -19.55 26.92
CA GLU A 46 -11.00 -20.07 25.60
C GLU A 46 -9.73 -19.37 25.09
N ALA A 47 -9.11 -19.91 24.04
CA ALA A 47 -7.98 -19.29 23.37
C ALA A 47 -8.30 -17.86 22.87
N GLY A 48 -7.34 -16.94 23.05
CA GLY A 48 -7.50 -15.51 22.75
C GLY A 48 -8.23 -14.72 23.84
N ARG A 49 -8.59 -15.35 24.96
CA ARG A 49 -9.21 -14.70 26.11
C ARG A 49 -8.26 -14.60 27.30
N LYS A 50 -8.57 -13.69 28.22
CA LYS A 50 -7.84 -13.47 29.45
C LYS A 50 -8.77 -13.53 30.64
N ALA A 51 -8.41 -14.35 31.62
CA ALA A 51 -9.09 -14.40 32.91
C ALA A 51 -8.51 -13.31 33.81
N ILE A 52 -9.36 -12.57 34.50
CA ILE A 52 -8.98 -11.63 35.54
C ILE A 52 -9.52 -12.16 36.86
N LEU A 53 -8.60 -12.48 37.76
CA LEU A 53 -8.88 -12.93 39.12
C LEU A 53 -8.55 -11.79 40.09
N SER A 54 -9.51 -11.42 40.92
CA SER A 54 -9.34 -10.40 41.96
C SER A 54 -9.85 -10.94 43.29
N PRO A 55 -9.27 -10.52 44.43
CA PRO A 55 -9.80 -10.88 45.75
C PRO A 55 -11.29 -10.53 45.85
N ASP A 56 -12.08 -11.46 46.40
CA ASP A 56 -13.52 -11.29 46.68
C ASP A 56 -14.42 -10.97 45.47
N LYS A 57 -13.95 -11.25 44.25
CA LYS A 57 -14.73 -11.08 43.01
C LYS A 57 -14.74 -12.37 42.19
N ASN A 58 -15.85 -12.60 41.49
CA ASN A 58 -15.93 -13.68 40.52
C ASN A 58 -14.91 -13.44 39.38
N PRO A 59 -14.29 -14.51 38.84
CA PRO A 59 -13.46 -14.43 37.64
C PRO A 59 -14.20 -13.73 36.51
N THR A 60 -13.54 -12.79 35.85
CA THR A 60 -14.05 -12.18 34.60
C THR A 60 -13.20 -12.61 33.42
N VAL A 61 -13.82 -12.73 32.25
CA VAL A 61 -13.15 -13.12 31.00
C VAL A 61 -13.24 -11.99 30.00
N THR A 62 -12.09 -11.44 29.62
CA THR A 62 -11.97 -10.40 28.61
C THR A 62 -11.24 -10.93 27.39
N VAL A 63 -11.14 -10.12 26.33
CA VAL A 63 -10.18 -10.40 25.27
C VAL A 63 -8.77 -10.25 25.82
N ASP A 64 -7.84 -11.04 25.29
CA ASP A 64 -6.43 -11.03 25.71
C ASP A 64 -5.71 -9.74 25.33
N ASP A 65 -6.06 -9.15 24.18
CA ASP A 65 -5.44 -7.95 23.65
C ASP A 65 -6.35 -6.72 23.80
N PRO A 66 -5.95 -5.70 24.57
CA PRO A 66 -6.79 -4.53 24.85
C PRO A 66 -7.10 -3.67 23.61
N LEU A 67 -6.32 -3.81 22.53
CA LEU A 67 -6.63 -3.12 21.28
C LEU A 67 -7.88 -3.68 20.60
N VAL A 68 -8.23 -4.95 20.83
CA VAL A 68 -9.47 -5.52 20.30
C VAL A 68 -10.68 -4.84 20.94
N ASP A 69 -10.64 -4.60 22.26
CA ASP A 69 -11.71 -3.88 22.96
C ASP A 69 -11.85 -2.44 22.45
N ASN A 70 -10.72 -1.75 22.19
CA ASN A 70 -10.72 -0.40 21.58
C ASN A 70 -11.41 -0.42 20.20
N VAL A 71 -11.07 -1.40 19.36
CA VAL A 71 -11.68 -1.55 18.04
C VAL A 71 -13.19 -1.81 18.16
N MET A 72 -13.61 -2.72 19.06
CA MET A 72 -15.03 -3.02 19.28
C MET A 72 -15.82 -1.81 19.79
N GLU A 73 -15.22 -0.94 20.59
CA GLU A 73 -15.85 0.31 21.02
C GLU A 73 -16.10 1.24 19.83
N ILE A 74 -15.12 1.42 18.97
CA ILE A 74 -15.24 2.23 17.74
C ILE A 74 -16.25 1.61 16.77
N CYS A 75 -16.35 0.29 16.67
CA CYS A 75 -17.37 -0.39 15.88
C CYS A 75 -18.80 0.04 16.27
N LYS A 76 -19.05 0.32 17.56
CA LYS A 76 -20.38 0.81 18.01
C LYS A 76 -20.70 2.19 17.42
N TRP A 77 -19.69 3.05 17.26
CA TRP A 77 -19.86 4.36 16.61
C TRP A 77 -20.18 4.19 15.13
N ILE A 78 -19.44 3.33 14.42
CA ILE A 78 -19.70 3.01 13.01
C ILE A 78 -21.15 2.55 12.79
N GLU A 79 -21.64 1.64 13.63
CA GLU A 79 -23.02 1.15 13.50
C GLU A 79 -24.06 2.26 13.75
N ALA A 80 -23.81 3.15 14.73
CA ALA A 80 -24.67 4.32 14.95
C ALA A 80 -24.66 5.28 13.76
N GLU A 81 -23.53 5.45 13.08
CA GLU A 81 -23.42 6.30 11.90
C GLU A 81 -24.10 5.69 10.67
N LYS A 82 -23.95 4.38 10.44
CA LYS A 82 -24.66 3.65 9.39
C LYS A 82 -26.18 3.75 9.59
N GLN A 83 -26.66 3.66 10.83
CA GLN A 83 -28.08 3.85 11.16
C GLN A 83 -28.57 5.28 10.91
N ALA A 84 -27.72 6.28 11.16
CA ALA A 84 -28.08 7.68 10.93
C ALA A 84 -28.18 8.05 9.44
N GLN A 85 -27.61 7.25 8.53
CA GLN A 85 -27.72 7.39 7.06
C GLN A 85 -27.38 8.81 6.53
N ARG A 86 -26.43 9.49 7.17
CA ARG A 86 -25.96 10.83 6.74
C ARG A 86 -25.12 10.78 5.46
N GLU A 87 -24.39 9.68 5.28
CA GLU A 87 -23.47 9.44 4.18
C GLU A 87 -23.81 8.10 3.52
N LYS A 88 -23.46 7.95 2.25
CA LYS A 88 -23.55 6.66 1.56
C LYS A 88 -22.35 5.81 1.97
N ILE A 89 -22.50 4.97 2.99
CA ILE A 89 -21.41 4.13 3.51
C ILE A 89 -21.49 2.74 2.89
N ASP A 90 -20.58 2.43 1.96
CA ASP A 90 -20.49 1.11 1.31
C ASP A 90 -19.64 0.13 2.15
N THR A 91 -18.58 0.63 2.79
CA THR A 91 -17.67 -0.14 3.65
C THR A 91 -17.22 0.66 4.87
N SER A 92 -16.58 0.00 5.84
CA SER A 92 -16.00 0.70 6.99
C SER A 92 -14.70 0.03 7.43
N SER A 93 -13.78 0.82 7.97
CA SER A 93 -12.51 0.33 8.50
C SER A 93 -12.13 1.03 9.79
N ILE A 94 -11.35 0.35 10.63
CA ILE A 94 -10.72 0.96 11.81
C ILE A 94 -9.25 0.57 11.79
N GLN A 95 -8.36 1.53 12.03
CA GLN A 95 -6.95 1.27 12.28
C GLN A 95 -6.56 1.88 13.62
N VAL A 96 -6.27 1.04 14.61
CA VAL A 96 -5.66 1.47 15.87
C VAL A 96 -4.17 1.19 15.78
N ILE A 97 -3.36 2.24 15.81
CA ILE A 97 -1.91 2.19 15.67
C ILE A 97 -1.29 2.58 17.01
N LYS A 98 -0.72 1.61 17.69
CA LYS A 98 0.03 1.80 18.93
C LYS A 98 1.51 1.86 18.63
N ILE A 99 2.12 3.00 18.95
CA ILE A 99 3.54 3.24 18.70
C ILE A 99 4.32 2.68 19.89
N GLU A 100 5.05 1.59 19.65
CA GLU A 100 5.85 0.95 20.70
C GLU A 100 7.25 1.55 20.77
N ASN A 101 7.87 1.77 19.60
CA ASN A 101 9.11 2.53 19.45
C ASN A 101 9.19 3.15 18.03
N GLU A 102 10.35 3.68 17.63
CA GLU A 102 10.53 4.34 16.32
C GLU A 102 10.25 3.44 15.12
N HIS A 103 10.51 2.13 15.25
CA HIS A 103 10.43 1.17 14.14
C HIS A 103 9.36 0.11 14.33
N LEU A 104 8.82 -0.04 15.55
CA LEU A 104 7.85 -1.07 15.91
C LEU A 104 6.50 -0.47 16.28
N PHE A 105 5.47 -0.94 15.58
CA PHE A 105 4.08 -0.57 15.80
C PHE A 105 3.26 -1.82 16.05
N THR A 106 2.34 -1.75 17.01
CA THR A 106 1.26 -2.74 17.15
C THR A 106 0.03 -2.15 16.47
N ILE A 107 -0.55 -2.87 15.50
CA ILE A 107 -1.72 -2.40 14.77
C ILE A 107 -2.90 -3.33 15.01
N ALA A 108 -4.07 -2.75 15.25
CA ALA A 108 -5.35 -3.42 15.21
C ALA A 108 -6.18 -2.90 14.03
N CYS A 109 -6.48 -3.76 13.07
CA CYS A 109 -7.26 -3.43 11.89
C CYS A 109 -8.63 -4.09 11.93
N TYR A 110 -9.70 -3.31 11.83
CA TYR A 110 -11.03 -3.80 11.50
C TYR A 110 -11.29 -3.58 10.01
N ALA A 111 -11.82 -4.60 9.35
CA ALA A 111 -12.26 -4.51 7.97
C ALA A 111 -13.54 -5.30 7.72
N GLU A 112 -14.26 -4.89 6.69
CA GLU A 112 -15.46 -5.56 6.18
C GLU A 112 -15.17 -6.09 4.77
N ILE A 113 -15.25 -7.41 4.59
CA ILE A 113 -15.03 -8.06 3.29
C ILE A 113 -16.32 -8.76 2.87
N ARG A 114 -16.86 -8.32 1.73
CA ARG A 114 -18.09 -8.91 1.17
C ARG A 114 -17.86 -10.36 0.79
N ASN A 115 -18.76 -11.26 1.16
CA ASN A 115 -18.76 -12.64 0.67
C ASN A 115 -19.09 -12.66 -0.83
N PRO A 116 -18.13 -13.02 -1.70
CA PRO A 116 -18.35 -13.02 -3.15
C PRO A 116 -18.98 -14.34 -3.65
N LYS A 117 -19.07 -15.37 -2.80
CA LYS A 117 -19.58 -16.69 -3.20
C LYS A 117 -21.10 -16.64 -3.41
N SER A 118 -21.59 -17.52 -4.29
CA SER A 118 -23.03 -17.71 -4.55
C SER A 118 -23.76 -18.45 -3.44
N GLU A 119 -23.01 -19.10 -2.54
CA GLU A 119 -23.51 -19.89 -1.41
C GLU A 119 -22.92 -19.37 -0.08
N PRO A 120 -23.56 -19.67 1.07
CA PRO A 120 -23.01 -19.34 2.38
C PRO A 120 -21.60 -19.91 2.57
N SER A 121 -20.74 -19.14 3.23
CA SER A 121 -19.32 -19.49 3.40
C SER A 121 -18.85 -19.18 4.81
N ASP A 122 -18.11 -20.10 5.41
CA ASP A 122 -17.44 -19.93 6.70
C ASP A 122 -15.98 -19.44 6.53
N THR A 123 -15.47 -19.35 5.31
CA THR A 123 -14.12 -18.85 5.02
C THR A 123 -14.16 -17.49 4.33
N CYS A 124 -13.34 -16.56 4.81
CA CYS A 124 -13.04 -15.27 4.16
C CYS A 124 -11.63 -15.32 3.55
N VAL A 125 -11.50 -14.98 2.26
CA VAL A 125 -10.21 -14.95 1.56
C VAL A 125 -9.78 -13.49 1.43
N ILE A 126 -8.55 -13.19 1.86
CA ILE A 126 -7.92 -11.87 1.83
C ILE A 126 -6.67 -11.98 0.97
N GLU A 127 -6.78 -11.58 -0.29
CA GLU A 127 -5.75 -11.80 -1.32
C GLU A 127 -4.77 -10.62 -1.41
N GLY A 128 -3.51 -10.91 -1.76
CA GLY A 128 -2.54 -9.90 -2.16
C GLY A 128 -2.11 -8.93 -1.05
N VAL A 129 -2.22 -9.32 0.21
CA VAL A 129 -1.88 -8.47 1.37
C VAL A 129 -0.48 -8.78 1.91
N SER A 130 0.15 -7.79 2.55
CA SER A 130 1.46 -7.98 3.17
C SER A 130 1.44 -9.10 4.20
N ILE A 131 2.52 -9.88 4.26
CA ILE A 131 2.72 -10.90 5.31
C ILE A 131 2.92 -10.16 6.63
N LEU A 132 1.97 -10.39 7.53
CA LEU A 132 1.89 -9.80 8.86
C LEU A 132 2.78 -10.54 9.87
N ASP A 133 3.35 -9.81 10.83
CA ASP A 133 4.13 -10.37 11.94
C ASP A 133 3.22 -10.72 13.13
N GLU A 134 3.23 -12.01 13.49
CA GLU A 134 2.39 -12.60 14.53
C GLU A 134 0.88 -12.23 14.45
N PRO A 135 0.21 -12.38 13.28
CA PRO A 135 -1.17 -11.96 13.13
C PRO A 135 -2.12 -12.81 13.97
N ARG A 136 -3.09 -12.14 14.60
CA ARG A 136 -4.20 -12.75 15.33
C ARG A 136 -5.51 -12.15 14.86
N TYR A 137 -6.39 -12.99 14.34
CA TYR A 137 -7.72 -12.59 13.88
C TYR A 137 -8.77 -12.87 14.94
N TYR A 138 -9.70 -11.94 15.14
CA TYR A 138 -10.83 -12.07 16.05
C TYR A 138 -12.14 -11.74 15.34
N ASP A 139 -13.22 -12.39 15.74
CA ASP A 139 -14.57 -11.92 15.41
C ASP A 139 -15.00 -10.74 16.32
N LEU A 140 -16.19 -10.20 16.08
CA LEU A 140 -16.75 -9.10 16.88
C LEU A 140 -17.31 -9.53 18.24
N GLN A 141 -17.22 -10.81 18.59
CA GLN A 141 -17.47 -11.33 19.93
C GLN A 141 -16.15 -11.51 20.71
N GLY A 142 -15.01 -11.27 20.06
CA GLY A 142 -13.67 -11.41 20.62
C GLY A 142 -13.22 -12.87 20.71
N ASN A 143 -13.76 -13.76 19.88
CA ASN A 143 -13.24 -15.11 19.73
C ASN A 143 -12.10 -15.12 18.73
N LEU A 144 -11.05 -15.89 19.02
CA LEU A 144 -9.93 -16.06 18.11
C LEU A 144 -10.33 -16.91 16.89
N LEU A 145 -10.11 -16.36 15.70
CA LEU A 145 -10.35 -17.03 14.43
C LEU A 145 -9.10 -17.79 13.97
N ARG A 146 -9.32 -18.89 13.24
CA ARG A 146 -8.23 -19.61 12.58
C ARG A 146 -7.95 -18.95 11.24
N PHE A 147 -6.71 -19.05 10.78
CA PHE A 147 -6.37 -18.65 9.44
C PHE A 147 -5.24 -19.51 8.89
N ASP A 148 -5.21 -19.63 7.56
CA ASP A 148 -4.11 -20.17 6.79
C ASP A 148 -3.50 -19.06 5.93
N LEU A 149 -2.19 -19.11 5.71
CA LEU A 149 -1.47 -18.16 4.85
C LEU A 149 -0.82 -18.92 3.68
N GLU A 150 -1.26 -18.60 2.47
CA GLU A 150 -0.57 -18.99 1.24
C GLU A 150 0.33 -17.84 0.78
N LYS A 151 1.65 -18.00 0.84
CA LYS A 151 2.59 -16.94 0.44
C LYS A 151 2.61 -16.78 -1.08
N ILE A 152 2.38 -15.56 -1.57
CA ILE A 152 2.49 -15.19 -2.98
C ILE A 152 3.94 -14.82 -3.32
N ASN A 153 4.62 -14.09 -2.43
CA ASN A 153 6.04 -13.78 -2.50
C ASN A 153 6.65 -13.62 -1.08
N ALA A 154 7.85 -13.04 -0.97
CA ALA A 154 8.54 -12.85 0.31
C ALA A 154 7.81 -11.91 1.27
N THR A 155 7.03 -10.97 0.73
CA THR A 155 6.42 -9.87 1.47
C THR A 155 4.90 -9.88 1.43
N SER A 156 4.26 -10.68 0.55
CA SER A 156 2.80 -10.76 0.41
C SER A 156 2.26 -12.19 0.30
N GLY A 157 0.97 -12.34 0.63
CA GLY A 157 0.27 -13.61 0.57
C GLY A 157 -1.25 -13.47 0.61
N THR A 158 -1.91 -14.63 0.54
CA THR A 158 -3.35 -14.77 0.69
C THR A 158 -3.67 -15.38 2.04
N TYR A 159 -4.46 -14.68 2.85
CA TYR A 159 -4.97 -15.20 4.11
C TYR A 159 -6.36 -15.80 3.90
N THR A 160 -6.56 -17.03 4.37
CA THR A 160 -7.90 -17.64 4.45
C THR A 160 -8.30 -17.71 5.91
N VAL A 161 -9.22 -16.84 6.34
CA VAL A 161 -9.71 -16.76 7.73
C VAL A 161 -10.98 -17.61 7.87
N SER A 162 -10.99 -18.56 8.81
CA SER A 162 -12.12 -19.45 9.08
C SER A 162 -12.94 -18.98 10.27
N TYR A 163 -14.25 -18.94 10.07
CA TYR A 163 -15.26 -18.56 11.05
C TYR A 163 -15.98 -19.79 11.60
N PRO A 164 -16.46 -19.76 12.86
CA PRO A 164 -17.27 -20.84 13.42
C PRO A 164 -18.73 -20.83 12.92
N TYR A 165 -19.06 -19.95 11.98
CA TYR A 165 -20.38 -19.75 11.40
C TYR A 165 -20.25 -19.34 9.92
N SER A 166 -21.28 -19.60 9.13
CA SER A 166 -21.33 -19.19 7.73
C SER A 166 -21.87 -17.76 7.57
N VAL A 167 -21.35 -17.04 6.60
CA VAL A 167 -21.80 -15.72 6.16
C VAL A 167 -22.49 -15.87 4.81
N GLU A 168 -23.70 -15.32 4.69
CA GLU A 168 -24.52 -15.37 3.48
C GLU A 168 -23.88 -14.63 2.29
N PRO A 169 -24.18 -15.02 1.04
CA PRO A 169 -23.78 -14.30 -0.17
C PRO A 169 -24.08 -12.80 -0.09
N GLY A 170 -23.09 -11.98 -0.43
CA GLY A 170 -23.23 -10.52 -0.45
C GLY A 170 -23.27 -9.85 0.92
N ARG A 171 -23.27 -10.58 2.04
CA ARG A 171 -23.02 -10.04 3.39
C ARG A 171 -21.52 -9.95 3.66
N ASN A 172 -21.13 -9.12 4.62
CA ASN A 172 -19.72 -8.91 4.95
C ASN A 172 -19.25 -9.87 6.03
N PHE A 173 -18.12 -10.54 5.77
CA PHE A 173 -17.23 -10.99 6.83
C PHE A 173 -16.67 -9.78 7.56
N LYS A 174 -16.60 -9.86 8.88
CA LYS A 174 -16.04 -8.81 9.75
C LYS A 174 -14.97 -9.45 10.62
N TYR A 175 -13.81 -8.83 10.71
CA TYR A 175 -12.74 -9.30 11.60
C TYR A 175 -11.99 -8.13 12.22
N ILE A 176 -11.29 -8.42 13.31
CA ILE A 176 -10.26 -7.57 13.90
C ILE A 176 -8.95 -8.33 13.81
N CYS A 177 -7.97 -7.78 13.11
CA CYS A 177 -6.63 -8.35 12.98
C CYS A 177 -5.65 -7.54 13.83
N ILE A 178 -5.00 -8.20 14.79
CA ILE A 178 -3.86 -7.64 15.52
C ILE A 178 -2.57 -8.16 14.90
N SER A 179 -1.65 -7.26 14.57
CA SER A 179 -0.31 -7.61 14.08
C SER A 179 0.72 -6.63 14.61
N LYS A 180 1.99 -7.03 14.56
CA LYS A 180 3.10 -6.09 14.62
C LYS A 180 3.48 -5.67 13.20
N ILE A 181 3.98 -4.46 13.07
CA ILE A 181 4.61 -3.98 11.85
C ILE A 181 5.95 -3.36 12.25
N THR A 182 7.01 -3.87 11.63
CA THR A 182 8.34 -3.26 11.65
C THR A 182 8.53 -2.46 10.37
N SER A 183 8.96 -1.21 10.50
CA SER A 183 9.27 -0.37 9.34
C SER A 183 10.66 0.23 9.50
N ASP A 184 11.50 0.04 8.48
CA ASP A 184 12.79 0.72 8.37
C ASP A 184 12.59 2.25 8.28
N GLU A 185 11.43 2.69 7.78
CA GLU A 185 11.07 4.10 7.65
C GLU A 185 10.50 4.71 8.94
N GLY A 186 10.09 3.87 9.90
CA GLY A 186 9.68 4.27 11.24
C GLY A 186 8.72 5.46 11.32
N ALA A 187 8.70 6.15 12.46
CA ALA A 187 8.13 7.49 12.54
C ALA A 187 9.13 8.49 11.94
N LEU A 188 8.79 9.05 10.77
CA LEU A 188 9.64 10.02 10.07
C LEU A 188 9.90 11.24 10.97
N LYS A 189 11.16 11.61 11.16
CA LYS A 189 11.56 12.78 11.94
C LYS A 189 12.00 13.91 11.01
N GLU A 190 11.41 15.09 11.19
CA GLU A 190 11.82 16.32 10.49
C GLU A 190 11.95 17.46 11.50
N GLY A 191 13.18 17.93 11.68
CA GLY A 191 13.50 18.84 12.77
C GLY A 191 13.07 18.23 14.12
N PRO A 192 12.26 18.96 14.92
CA PRO A 192 11.80 18.49 16.23
C PRO A 192 10.57 17.58 16.16
N LEU A 193 9.83 17.57 15.04
CA LEU A 193 8.57 16.84 14.91
C LEU A 193 8.77 15.45 14.33
N ARG A 194 7.94 14.52 14.79
CA ARG A 194 7.78 13.18 14.23
C ARG A 194 6.43 13.03 13.60
N TYR A 195 6.38 12.23 12.55
CA TYR A 195 5.19 12.02 11.74
C TYR A 195 4.92 10.54 11.57
N ILE A 196 3.64 10.22 11.59
CA ILE A 196 3.14 8.90 11.20
C ILE A 196 2.01 9.11 10.22
N GLN A 197 2.07 8.35 9.14
CA GLN A 197 1.04 8.30 8.12
C GLN A 197 0.38 6.93 8.15
N ALA A 198 -0.94 6.92 7.98
CA ALA A 198 -1.73 5.73 7.78
C ALA A 198 -2.72 5.97 6.64
N GLY A 199 -3.24 4.89 6.06
CA GLY A 199 -4.21 5.02 4.99
C GLY A 199 -5.09 3.80 4.79
N TRP A 200 -6.30 4.07 4.31
CA TRP A 200 -7.25 3.08 3.80
C TRP A 200 -8.14 3.74 2.75
N ASN A 201 -7.76 3.59 1.49
CA ASN A 201 -8.36 4.36 0.41
C ASN A 201 -9.37 3.56 -0.41
N VAL A 202 -10.52 3.28 0.18
CA VAL A 202 -11.67 2.65 -0.50
C VAL A 202 -12.77 3.69 -0.69
N PRO A 203 -13.43 3.81 -1.86
CA PRO A 203 -14.55 4.72 -2.05
C PRO A 203 -15.71 4.45 -1.07
N ASN A 204 -16.42 5.51 -0.67
CA ASN A 204 -17.59 5.47 0.22
C ASN A 204 -17.31 4.70 1.52
N CYS A 205 -16.08 4.77 2.03
CA CYS A 205 -15.62 4.08 3.21
C CYS A 205 -15.65 5.03 4.41
N LEU A 206 -16.27 4.58 5.51
CA LEU A 206 -16.18 5.24 6.80
C LEU A 206 -14.98 4.68 7.57
N ASN A 207 -13.94 5.49 7.70
CA ASN A 207 -12.73 5.15 8.41
C ASN A 207 -12.64 5.79 9.80
N TYR A 208 -12.06 5.04 10.73
CA TYR A 208 -11.55 5.57 11.99
C TYR A 208 -10.08 5.22 12.18
N PHE A 209 -9.25 6.23 12.45
CA PHE A 209 -7.84 6.06 12.78
C PHE A 209 -7.63 6.46 14.23
N ARG A 210 -7.05 5.58 15.03
CA ARG A 210 -6.71 5.85 16.43
C ARG A 210 -5.22 5.65 16.66
N PHE A 211 -4.51 6.71 16.98
CA PHE A 211 -3.08 6.66 17.28
C PHE A 211 -2.88 6.67 18.79
N ILE A 212 -2.29 5.61 19.33
CA ILE A 212 -1.87 5.54 20.74
C ILE A 212 -0.39 5.92 20.78
N LEU A 213 -0.12 7.11 21.29
CA LEU A 213 1.20 7.71 21.27
C LEU A 213 2.14 7.07 22.31
N PRO A 214 3.47 7.22 22.16
CA PRO A 214 4.40 6.89 23.24
C PRO A 214 4.09 7.65 24.52
N ALA A 215 4.48 7.12 25.68
CA ALA A 215 4.06 7.67 26.98
C ALA A 215 4.43 9.15 27.20
N SER A 216 5.59 9.59 26.69
CA SER A 216 6.03 10.98 26.82
C SER A 216 5.63 11.86 25.63
N ALA A 217 4.99 11.30 24.61
CA ALA A 217 4.75 12.01 23.37
C ALA A 217 3.71 13.11 23.54
N ILE A 218 3.94 14.23 22.87
CA ILE A 218 3.06 15.39 22.87
C ILE A 218 2.46 15.48 21.49
N PHE A 219 1.15 15.26 21.37
CA PHE A 219 0.42 15.48 20.12
C PHE A 219 0.52 16.95 19.71
N VAL A 220 0.79 17.20 18.43
CA VAL A 220 0.98 18.56 17.89
C VAL A 220 -0.09 18.91 16.87
N ASP A 221 -0.30 18.06 15.86
CA ASP A 221 -1.22 18.36 14.78
C ASP A 221 -1.68 17.07 14.07
N SER A 222 -2.80 17.17 13.36
CA SER A 222 -3.30 16.13 12.46
C SER A 222 -3.85 16.75 11.20
N ASN A 223 -3.69 16.04 10.09
CA ASN A 223 -4.17 16.54 8.79
C ASN A 223 -5.70 16.56 8.67
N ARG A 224 -6.41 16.02 9.67
CA ARG A 224 -7.86 16.03 9.77
C ARG A 224 -8.30 16.36 11.18
N PRO A 225 -9.54 16.84 11.37
CA PRO A 225 -10.06 17.13 12.71
C PRO A 225 -10.00 15.92 13.64
N VAL A 226 -9.42 16.13 14.82
CA VAL A 226 -9.46 15.15 15.91
C VAL A 226 -10.89 15.04 16.41
N THR A 227 -11.44 13.82 16.38
CA THR A 227 -12.80 13.53 16.86
C THR A 227 -12.80 13.29 18.36
N ILE A 228 -11.82 12.53 18.86
CA ILE A 228 -11.69 12.20 20.29
C ILE A 228 -10.21 12.23 20.65
N MET A 229 -9.89 12.84 21.79
CA MET A 229 -8.58 12.77 22.42
C MET A 229 -8.76 12.31 23.87
N ASP A 230 -8.18 11.18 24.20
CA ASP A 230 -8.32 10.50 25.48
C ASP A 230 -7.03 9.74 25.84
N THR A 231 -7.13 8.74 26.72
CA THR A 231 -5.97 7.92 27.09
C THR A 231 -6.25 6.43 26.98
N VAL A 232 -5.26 5.68 26.48
CA VAL A 232 -5.27 4.21 26.44
C VAL A 232 -4.01 3.74 27.15
N GLU A 233 -4.17 2.92 28.20
CA GLU A 233 -3.04 2.47 29.04
C GLU A 233 -2.20 3.63 29.60
N GLY A 234 -2.83 4.78 29.90
CA GLY A 234 -2.16 5.99 30.39
C GLY A 234 -1.36 6.76 29.34
N ARG A 235 -1.42 6.35 28.05
CA ARG A 235 -0.81 7.07 26.93
C ARG A 235 -1.86 7.91 26.21
N VAL A 236 -1.47 9.06 25.66
CA VAL A 236 -2.35 9.89 24.83
C VAL A 236 -2.82 9.08 23.62
N ALA A 237 -4.13 9.06 23.38
CA ALA A 237 -4.74 8.47 22.21
C ALA A 237 -5.53 9.51 21.43
N VAL A 238 -5.33 9.54 20.11
CA VAL A 238 -5.94 10.52 19.20
C VAL A 238 -6.76 9.75 18.18
N THR A 239 -8.05 10.02 18.10
CA THR A 239 -8.97 9.37 17.17
C THR A 239 -9.50 10.35 16.13
N ILE A 240 -9.43 9.95 14.87
CA ILE A 240 -9.80 10.74 13.70
C ILE A 240 -10.83 9.93 12.91
N ARG A 241 -12.00 10.52 12.70
CA ARG A 241 -13.04 10.03 11.77
C ARG A 241 -12.76 10.56 10.38
N SER A 242 -13.00 9.75 9.35
CA SER A 242 -13.07 10.25 7.98
C SER A 242 -13.87 9.38 7.05
N TYR A 243 -14.65 10.06 6.22
CA TYR A 243 -15.37 9.47 5.12
C TYR A 243 -14.65 9.78 3.81
N THR A 244 -14.36 8.75 3.01
CA THR A 244 -13.52 8.86 1.82
C THR A 244 -14.24 9.40 0.58
N GLY A 245 -15.57 9.48 0.60
CA GLY A 245 -16.37 9.90 -0.55
C GLY A 245 -16.23 8.98 -1.78
N SER A 246 -16.84 9.37 -2.90
CA SER A 246 -16.93 8.52 -4.10
C SER A 246 -15.61 8.28 -4.83
N PHE A 247 -14.60 9.10 -4.60
CA PHE A 247 -13.30 9.04 -5.28
C PHE A 247 -12.19 8.41 -4.43
N GLY A 248 -12.44 8.17 -3.14
CA GLY A 248 -11.41 7.68 -2.23
C GLY A 248 -10.50 8.81 -1.75
N ASP A 249 -10.69 9.23 -0.49
CA ASP A 249 -9.81 10.13 0.24
C ASP A 249 -9.42 9.53 1.61
N GLY A 250 -8.57 8.52 1.58
CA GLY A 250 -8.25 7.68 2.73
C GLY A 250 -6.85 7.86 3.30
N THR A 251 -6.22 9.05 3.23
CA THR A 251 -4.89 9.29 3.83
C THR A 251 -4.96 10.15 5.09
N TYR A 252 -4.11 9.81 6.07
CA TYR A 252 -4.11 10.41 7.41
C TYR A 252 -2.70 10.57 7.93
N GLN A 253 -2.44 11.68 8.59
CA GLN A 253 -1.14 11.99 9.16
C GLN A 253 -1.32 12.69 10.50
N ILE A 254 -0.49 12.30 11.46
CA ILE A 254 -0.33 13.01 12.73
C ILE A 254 1.10 13.50 12.89
N ALA A 255 1.27 14.53 13.71
CA ALA A 255 2.55 15.04 14.15
C ALA A 255 2.62 15.08 15.67
N PHE A 256 3.78 14.74 16.23
CA PHE A 256 4.02 14.78 17.67
C PHE A 256 5.49 15.06 18.00
N LEU A 257 5.74 15.55 19.21
CA LEU A 257 7.08 15.60 19.82
C LEU A 257 7.30 14.33 20.67
N TRP A 258 8.55 13.92 20.85
CA TRP A 258 8.88 12.74 21.65
C TRP A 258 10.00 13.01 22.69
N PRO A 259 9.69 13.75 23.77
CA PRO A 259 10.64 14.17 24.80
C PRO A 259 11.61 13.09 25.29
N ASP A 260 11.13 11.92 25.73
CA ASP A 260 12.00 10.86 26.26
C ASP A 260 12.94 10.27 25.20
N LYS A 261 12.60 10.41 23.92
CA LYS A 261 13.37 9.85 22.82
C LYS A 261 14.43 10.80 22.31
N ASP A 262 14.13 12.09 22.21
CA ASP A 262 15.02 13.07 21.58
C ASP A 262 15.15 14.42 22.30
N GLY A 263 14.66 14.53 23.53
CA GLY A 263 14.80 15.71 24.37
C GLY A 263 13.94 16.89 23.94
N THR A 264 13.03 16.71 22.97
CA THR A 264 12.17 17.76 22.47
C THR A 264 11.16 18.25 23.51
N THR A 265 10.79 19.52 23.41
CA THR A 265 9.85 20.20 24.29
C THR A 265 8.89 21.08 23.48
N LEU A 266 7.85 21.63 24.12
CA LEU A 266 6.98 22.61 23.47
C LEU A 266 7.74 23.83 22.95
N ALA A 267 8.88 24.17 23.56
CA ALA A 267 9.75 25.25 23.13
C ALA A 267 10.56 24.93 21.86
N ASP A 268 10.42 23.72 21.30
CA ASP A 268 11.00 23.30 20.02
C ASP A 268 9.97 23.30 18.88
N LEU A 269 8.68 23.50 19.15
CA LEU A 269 7.64 23.53 18.10
C LEU A 269 8.00 24.52 16.97
N PRO A 270 7.92 24.14 15.68
CA PRO A 270 8.21 25.09 14.61
C PRO A 270 7.37 26.39 14.73
N PRO A 271 7.91 27.57 14.38
CA PRO A 271 7.26 28.86 14.60
C PRO A 271 5.80 28.94 14.13
N LYS A 272 5.48 28.28 13.01
CA LYS A 272 4.11 28.19 12.48
C LYS A 272 3.08 27.60 13.45
N TYR A 273 3.48 26.72 14.37
CA TYR A 273 2.60 26.16 15.41
C TYR A 273 2.45 27.07 16.63
N ARG A 274 3.25 28.12 16.73
CA ARG A 274 3.19 29.13 17.80
C ARG A 274 2.57 30.45 17.33
N GLY A 275 2.05 30.49 16.10
CA GLY A 275 1.55 31.72 15.47
C GLY A 275 2.66 32.72 15.15
N LEU A 276 3.90 32.27 14.98
CA LEU A 276 5.07 33.10 14.74
C LEU A 276 5.57 32.97 13.28
N ARG A 277 4.65 33.07 12.31
CA ARG A 277 5.05 33.13 10.88
C ARG A 277 5.72 34.47 10.59
N ASP A 278 6.62 34.49 9.62
CA ASP A 278 7.10 35.77 9.09
C ASP A 278 5.92 36.53 8.47
N GLN A 279 5.85 37.85 8.68
CA GLN A 279 4.72 38.65 8.21
C GLN A 279 4.51 38.52 6.69
N SER A 280 5.60 38.46 5.91
CA SER A 280 5.51 38.32 4.46
C SER A 280 5.02 36.93 4.03
N GLU A 281 5.36 35.89 4.80
CA GLU A 281 4.85 34.52 4.57
C GLU A 281 3.36 34.42 4.93
N GLU A 282 2.95 35.05 6.02
CA GLU A 282 1.55 35.10 6.47
C GLU A 282 0.65 35.79 5.43
N GLU A 283 1.07 36.94 4.90
CA GLU A 283 0.33 37.67 3.86
C GLU A 283 0.14 36.83 2.58
N ILE A 284 1.19 36.11 2.12
CA ILE A 284 1.10 35.22 0.94
C ILE A 284 0.13 34.06 1.20
N VAL A 285 0.15 33.51 2.42
CA VAL A 285 -0.70 32.36 2.77
C VAL A 285 -2.16 32.75 2.89
N ASP A 286 -2.45 33.88 3.54
CA ASP A 286 -3.80 34.40 3.66
C ASP A 286 -4.37 34.74 2.27
N GLU A 287 -3.56 35.35 1.41
CA GLU A 287 -3.96 35.63 0.03
C GLU A 287 -4.22 34.34 -0.76
N GLY A 288 -3.33 33.35 -0.65
CA GLY A 288 -3.49 32.06 -1.30
C GLY A 288 -4.76 31.33 -0.86
N ARG A 289 -5.06 31.34 0.45
CA ARG A 289 -6.27 30.72 1.02
C ARG A 289 -7.54 31.46 0.62
N ARG A 290 -7.55 32.79 0.71
CA ARG A 290 -8.68 33.64 0.29
C ARG A 290 -9.02 33.40 -1.18
N ARG A 291 -8.03 33.46 -2.07
CA ARG A 291 -8.24 33.23 -3.50
C ARG A 291 -8.65 31.79 -3.80
N THR A 292 -8.11 30.81 -3.07
CA THR A 292 -8.54 29.41 -3.18
C THR A 292 -10.04 29.29 -2.87
N ALA A 293 -10.52 29.87 -1.77
CA ALA A 293 -11.94 29.86 -1.41
C ALA A 293 -12.83 30.51 -2.48
N GLU A 294 -12.38 31.63 -3.08
CA GLU A 294 -13.10 32.28 -4.19
C GLU A 294 -13.23 31.38 -5.42
N ILE A 295 -12.16 30.66 -5.79
CA ILE A 295 -12.18 29.71 -6.91
C ILE A 295 -13.08 28.51 -6.61
N LEU A 296 -13.01 27.95 -5.40
CA LEU A 296 -13.87 26.84 -4.98
C LEU A 296 -15.36 27.24 -4.97
N ALA A 297 -15.68 28.52 -4.76
CA ALA A 297 -17.02 29.08 -4.88
C ALA A 297 -17.48 29.34 -6.33
N GLY A 298 -16.72 28.91 -7.35
CA GLY A 298 -17.03 29.09 -8.77
C GLY A 298 -16.35 30.30 -9.41
N GLY A 299 -15.42 30.94 -8.71
CA GLY A 299 -14.55 31.95 -9.28
C GLY A 299 -13.69 31.40 -10.44
N LYS A 300 -13.15 32.31 -11.26
CA LYS A 300 -12.30 31.97 -12.40
C LYS A 300 -10.92 32.61 -12.24
N CYS A 301 -9.88 31.86 -12.58
CA CYS A 301 -8.51 32.35 -12.72
C CYS A 301 -7.87 31.67 -13.93
N THR A 302 -7.12 32.39 -14.75
CA THR A 302 -6.50 31.87 -15.98
C THR A 302 -5.04 32.31 -16.14
N GLY A 303 -4.40 32.75 -15.05
CA GLY A 303 -3.03 33.25 -15.08
C GLY A 303 -1.98 32.18 -14.79
N GLN A 304 -0.75 32.43 -15.26
CA GLN A 304 0.40 31.53 -15.12
C GLN A 304 1.70 32.30 -14.82
N LYS A 305 1.62 33.54 -14.29
CA LYS A 305 2.81 34.38 -14.07
C LYS A 305 3.56 34.01 -12.81
N THR A 306 2.87 33.40 -11.84
CA THR A 306 3.47 32.93 -10.59
C THR A 306 3.06 31.49 -10.30
N PRO A 307 3.79 30.77 -9.42
CA PRO A 307 3.39 29.43 -8.96
C PRO A 307 1.99 29.42 -8.35
N LEU A 308 1.68 30.40 -7.50
CA LEU A 308 0.35 30.53 -6.86
C LEU A 308 -0.76 30.80 -7.89
N GLU A 309 -0.53 31.71 -8.84
CA GLU A 309 -1.53 32.00 -9.88
C GLU A 309 -1.81 30.77 -10.76
N THR A 310 -0.77 29.99 -11.06
CA THR A 310 -0.88 28.74 -11.83
C THR A 310 -1.66 27.68 -11.06
N LEU A 311 -1.42 27.53 -9.76
CA LEU A 311 -2.19 26.65 -8.89
C LEU A 311 -3.67 27.06 -8.85
N LEU A 312 -3.96 28.35 -8.71
CA LEU A 312 -5.33 28.85 -8.70
C LEU A 312 -6.03 28.65 -10.06
N SER A 313 -5.30 28.78 -11.17
CA SER A 313 -5.80 28.43 -12.50
C SER A 313 -6.06 26.93 -12.64
N LEU A 314 -5.24 26.08 -12.01
CA LEU A 314 -5.47 24.63 -11.95
C LEU A 314 -6.77 24.32 -11.21
N TYR A 315 -6.97 24.92 -10.05
CA TYR A 315 -8.22 24.75 -9.28
C TYR A 315 -9.42 25.26 -10.07
N SER A 316 -9.28 26.40 -10.74
CA SER A 316 -10.32 26.97 -11.61
C SER A 316 -10.67 26.01 -12.75
N ALA A 317 -9.67 25.42 -13.41
CA ALA A 317 -9.89 24.47 -14.48
C ALA A 317 -10.64 23.21 -13.99
N VAL A 318 -10.26 22.69 -12.83
CA VAL A 318 -10.86 21.49 -12.23
C VAL A 318 -12.30 21.75 -11.77
N VAL A 319 -12.54 22.79 -10.96
CA VAL A 319 -13.86 23.15 -10.44
C VAL A 319 -14.86 23.44 -11.57
N ASN A 320 -14.40 24.14 -12.61
CA ASN A 320 -15.24 24.49 -13.76
C ASN A 320 -15.25 23.40 -14.86
N LYS A 321 -14.59 22.25 -14.65
CA LYS A 321 -14.46 21.15 -15.63
C LYS A 321 -13.96 21.63 -17.00
N ASN A 322 -13.04 22.59 -17.01
CA ASN A 322 -12.48 23.21 -18.21
C ASN A 322 -11.19 22.50 -18.63
N THR A 323 -11.32 21.47 -19.46
CA THR A 323 -10.20 20.63 -19.93
C THR A 323 -9.20 21.39 -20.81
N SER A 324 -9.68 22.34 -21.63
CA SER A 324 -8.82 23.18 -22.46
C SER A 324 -7.88 24.03 -21.60
N GLN A 325 -8.43 24.66 -20.56
CA GLN A 325 -7.63 25.42 -19.61
C GLN A 325 -6.66 24.51 -18.83
N PHE A 326 -7.10 23.32 -18.41
CA PHE A 326 -6.23 22.36 -17.73
C PHE A 326 -4.99 22.03 -18.58
N LEU A 327 -5.17 21.79 -19.89
CA LEU A 327 -4.05 21.51 -20.81
C LEU A 327 -3.09 22.68 -20.97
N GLU A 328 -3.55 23.92 -20.88
CA GLU A 328 -2.67 25.09 -20.96
C GLU A 328 -1.66 25.15 -19.79
N LEU A 329 -2.04 24.60 -18.64
CA LEU A 329 -1.22 24.51 -17.42
C LEU A 329 -0.21 23.36 -17.47
N ILE A 330 -0.40 22.41 -18.38
CA ILE A 330 0.55 21.33 -18.64
C ILE A 330 1.62 21.84 -19.61
N ARG A 331 2.88 21.46 -19.35
CA ARG A 331 4.00 21.80 -20.24
C ARG A 331 3.73 21.27 -21.66
N PRO A 332 4.12 22.00 -22.72
CA PRO A 332 3.80 21.65 -24.10
C PRO A 332 4.17 20.20 -24.50
N ASP A 333 5.31 19.70 -24.02
CA ASP A 333 5.83 18.35 -24.26
C ASP A 333 4.93 17.23 -23.71
N LEU A 334 4.14 17.50 -22.66
CA LEU A 334 3.28 16.51 -22.02
C LEU A 334 1.80 16.64 -22.39
N ARG A 335 1.41 17.69 -23.13
CA ARG A 335 -0.01 17.99 -23.40
C ARG A 335 -0.72 16.88 -24.15
N GLN A 336 -0.09 16.29 -25.16
CA GLN A 336 -0.70 15.24 -25.96
C GLN A 336 -0.97 13.99 -25.13
N PHE A 337 -0.02 13.60 -24.27
CA PHE A 337 -0.15 12.50 -23.32
C PHE A 337 -1.32 12.74 -22.35
N VAL A 338 -1.32 13.90 -21.67
CA VAL A 338 -2.39 14.24 -20.73
C VAL A 338 -3.75 14.33 -21.42
N ASN A 339 -3.81 14.85 -22.64
CA ASN A 339 -5.05 14.92 -23.41
C ASN A 339 -5.62 13.52 -23.73
N GLY A 340 -4.76 12.54 -24.00
CA GLY A 340 -5.16 11.14 -24.22
C GLY A 340 -5.77 10.47 -22.98
N GLN A 341 -5.47 10.98 -21.78
CA GLN A 341 -5.92 10.44 -20.50
C GLN A 341 -6.67 11.51 -19.66
N MET A 342 -7.35 12.45 -20.32
CA MET A 342 -7.90 13.65 -19.69
C MET A 342 -8.80 13.34 -18.48
N ASP A 343 -9.70 12.36 -18.62
CA ASP A 343 -10.64 12.00 -17.55
C ASP A 343 -9.92 11.49 -16.29
N GLN A 344 -8.84 10.73 -16.45
CA GLN A 344 -8.02 10.24 -15.35
C GLN A 344 -7.28 11.39 -14.65
N PHE A 345 -6.66 12.29 -15.42
CA PHE A 345 -5.96 13.45 -14.86
C PHE A 345 -6.90 14.43 -14.17
N MET A 346 -8.05 14.72 -14.77
CA MET A 346 -9.08 15.57 -14.15
C MET A 346 -9.66 14.91 -12.89
N GLY A 347 -9.88 13.59 -12.90
CA GLY A 347 -10.32 12.84 -11.74
C GLY A 347 -9.31 12.91 -10.59
N ALA A 348 -8.02 12.71 -10.87
CA ALA A 348 -6.95 12.84 -9.88
C ALA A 348 -6.81 14.29 -9.37
N ALA A 349 -6.85 15.28 -10.26
CA ALA A 349 -6.78 16.69 -9.91
C ALA A 349 -7.99 17.17 -9.09
N ASN A 350 -9.14 16.50 -9.21
CA ASN A 350 -10.31 16.77 -8.38
C ASN A 350 -10.07 16.43 -6.89
N LEU A 351 -9.05 15.65 -6.54
CA LEU A 351 -8.66 15.49 -5.14
C LEU A 351 -7.93 16.73 -4.59
N LEU A 352 -7.19 17.46 -5.44
CA LEU A 352 -6.41 18.63 -5.04
C LEU A 352 -7.27 19.79 -4.54
N VAL A 353 -8.51 19.91 -5.03
CA VAL A 353 -9.42 20.98 -4.62
C VAL A 353 -9.85 20.85 -3.15
N ASN A 354 -9.59 19.71 -2.49
CA ASN A 354 -9.80 19.52 -1.05
C ASN A 354 -8.66 20.10 -0.20
N PHE A 355 -7.59 20.60 -0.81
CA PHE A 355 -6.44 21.16 -0.13
C PHE A 355 -6.36 22.66 -0.35
N GLN A 356 -5.90 23.34 0.68
CA GLN A 356 -5.68 24.77 0.73
C GLN A 356 -4.19 25.08 0.65
N PHE A 357 -3.88 26.31 0.29
CA PHE A 357 -2.51 26.80 0.30
C PHE A 357 -1.94 26.82 1.73
N LEU A 358 -0.83 26.12 1.95
CA LEU A 358 -0.11 26.10 3.22
C LEU A 358 1.03 27.12 3.26
N GLY A 359 1.75 27.24 2.14
CA GLY A 359 2.91 28.07 1.98
C GLY A 359 3.74 27.69 0.75
N THR A 360 4.73 28.52 0.46
CA THR A 360 5.68 28.32 -0.64
C THR A 360 6.98 29.05 -0.25
N PRO A 361 8.16 28.51 -0.56
CA PRO A 361 9.40 29.24 -0.31
C PRO A 361 9.50 30.47 -1.23
N THR A 362 10.43 31.38 -0.97
CA THR A 362 10.71 32.48 -1.89
C THR A 362 11.36 31.96 -3.18
N TRP A 363 11.13 32.63 -4.31
CA TRP A 363 11.75 32.33 -5.60
C TRP A 363 12.35 33.59 -6.23
N PRO A 364 13.28 33.46 -7.20
CA PRO A 364 13.91 34.60 -7.85
C PRO A 364 12.91 35.47 -8.62
N ASP A 365 13.10 36.79 -8.63
CA ASP A 365 12.28 37.74 -9.42
C ASP A 365 12.24 37.41 -10.91
N LYS A 366 13.31 36.79 -11.42
CA LYS A 366 13.46 36.32 -12.81
C LYS A 366 13.96 34.88 -12.83
N PRO A 367 13.06 33.90 -12.70
CA PRO A 367 13.43 32.48 -12.78
C PRO A 367 13.95 32.15 -14.18
N VAL A 368 14.94 31.26 -14.27
CA VAL A 368 15.41 30.73 -15.55
C VAL A 368 14.46 29.65 -16.07
N ASN A 369 14.52 29.32 -17.36
CA ASN A 369 13.79 28.17 -17.90
C ASN A 369 14.26 26.87 -17.23
N GLY A 370 13.32 25.99 -16.90
CA GLY A 370 13.56 24.77 -16.15
C GLY A 370 13.68 24.95 -14.64
N TYR A 371 13.55 26.18 -14.11
CA TYR A 371 13.51 26.39 -12.66
C TYR A 371 12.26 25.74 -12.05
N GLU A 372 12.45 24.96 -10.99
CA GLU A 372 11.38 24.25 -10.31
C GLU A 372 11.08 24.88 -8.96
N HIS A 373 9.80 24.94 -8.62
CA HIS A 373 9.33 25.59 -7.42
C HIS A 373 8.23 24.79 -6.74
N PRO A 374 8.41 24.39 -5.46
CA PRO A 374 7.41 23.65 -4.72
C PRO A 374 6.37 24.60 -4.11
N VAL A 375 5.10 24.21 -4.20
CA VAL A 375 3.98 24.81 -3.48
C VAL A 375 3.42 23.78 -2.51
N TYR A 376 3.31 24.15 -1.24
CA TYR A 376 2.86 23.24 -0.19
C TYR A 376 1.37 23.42 0.08
N LEU A 377 0.66 22.31 0.18
CA LEU A 377 -0.77 22.29 0.46
C LEU A 377 -1.07 21.47 1.72
N CYS A 378 -2.15 21.86 2.39
CA CYS A 378 -2.69 21.19 3.57
C CYS A 378 -4.21 21.19 3.52
N ARG A 379 -4.86 20.31 4.28
CA ARG A 379 -6.29 20.43 4.52
C ARG A 379 -6.62 21.60 5.43
N GLU A 380 -7.90 21.96 5.41
CA GLU A 380 -8.45 22.97 6.30
C GLU A 380 -8.13 22.65 7.78
N GLY A 381 -7.67 23.66 8.51
CA GLY A 381 -7.31 23.55 9.93
C GLY A 381 -5.95 22.90 10.23
N SER A 382 -5.27 22.31 9.24
CA SER A 382 -3.97 21.66 9.39
C SER A 382 -2.80 22.60 9.08
N GLN A 383 -1.65 22.35 9.71
CA GLN A 383 -0.35 22.98 9.41
C GLN A 383 0.66 21.96 8.85
N LEU A 384 0.21 20.72 8.64
CA LEU A 384 0.96 19.64 8.00
C LEU A 384 0.93 19.81 6.48
N CYS A 385 2.11 19.85 5.87
CA CYS A 385 2.22 19.67 4.43
C CYS A 385 1.85 18.23 4.10
N GLU A 386 0.79 18.07 3.30
CA GLU A 386 0.29 16.78 2.83
C GLU A 386 0.57 16.55 1.35
N VAL A 387 0.53 17.64 0.58
CA VAL A 387 0.76 17.61 -0.86
C VAL A 387 1.78 18.68 -1.22
N THR A 388 2.75 18.29 -2.02
CA THR A 388 3.68 19.21 -2.67
C THR A 388 3.37 19.25 -4.16
N VAL A 389 3.02 20.43 -4.66
CA VAL A 389 2.85 20.67 -6.10
C VAL A 389 4.11 21.34 -6.61
N THR A 390 4.85 20.65 -7.47
CA THR A 390 6.04 21.22 -8.11
C THR A 390 5.63 21.92 -9.41
N MET A 391 5.96 23.19 -9.52
CA MET A 391 5.77 24.00 -10.73
C MET A 391 7.11 24.18 -11.46
N ALA A 392 7.09 24.20 -12.78
CA ALA A 392 8.27 24.48 -13.61
C ALA A 392 8.08 25.79 -14.38
N HIS A 393 9.10 26.64 -14.38
CA HIS A 393 9.12 27.89 -15.13
C HIS A 393 9.67 27.68 -16.54
N GLN A 394 8.98 28.18 -17.55
CA GLN A 394 9.37 28.14 -18.95
C GLN A 394 8.78 29.35 -19.69
N ASP A 395 9.62 30.12 -20.39
CA ASP A 395 9.21 31.21 -21.29
C ASP A 395 8.27 32.25 -20.65
N GLY A 396 8.55 32.61 -19.40
CA GLY A 396 7.77 33.59 -18.63
C GLY A 396 6.44 33.08 -18.08
N LYS A 397 6.21 31.76 -18.14
CA LYS A 397 5.04 31.08 -17.57
C LYS A 397 5.45 29.96 -16.64
N TRP A 398 4.55 29.61 -15.74
CA TRP A 398 4.66 28.46 -14.86
C TRP A 398 3.69 27.36 -15.27
N TYR A 399 4.16 26.13 -15.15
CA TYR A 399 3.44 24.92 -15.55
C TYR A 399 3.47 23.89 -14.42
N LEU A 400 2.42 23.08 -14.36
CA LEU A 400 2.37 21.92 -13.47
C LEU A 400 3.43 20.90 -13.90
N LYS A 401 4.33 20.53 -12.98
CA LYS A 401 5.36 19.51 -13.21
C LYS A 401 5.00 18.20 -12.51
N SER A 402 4.76 18.24 -11.20
CA SER A 402 4.42 17.06 -10.40
C SER A 402 3.49 17.41 -9.26
N VAL A 403 2.75 16.40 -8.80
CA VAL A 403 1.93 16.44 -7.59
C VAL A 403 2.33 15.24 -6.75
N GLU A 404 2.96 15.50 -5.62
CA GLU A 404 3.46 14.48 -4.71
C GLU A 404 2.59 14.50 -3.45
N ALA A 405 1.88 13.40 -3.18
CA ALA A 405 1.13 13.20 -1.94
C ALA A 405 1.97 12.40 -0.94
N GLY A 406 2.02 12.83 0.32
CA GLY A 406 2.98 12.31 1.30
C GLY A 406 4.33 13.03 1.24
N ARG A 407 5.18 12.83 2.26
CA ARG A 407 6.47 13.55 2.35
C ARG A 407 7.58 12.85 1.58
N ARG A 408 8.42 13.66 0.93
CA ARG A 408 9.57 13.25 0.10
C ARG A 408 10.64 12.52 0.94
N LYS A 409 11.18 11.42 0.39
CA LYS A 409 12.51 10.91 0.80
C LYS A 409 13.58 11.90 0.33
N THR A 410 14.50 12.29 1.21
CA THR A 410 15.80 12.79 0.76
C THR A 410 16.63 11.60 0.27
N GLU A 411 17.11 11.70 -0.97
CA GLU A 411 17.87 10.67 -1.68
C GLU A 411 19.11 10.19 -0.91
N GLY A 412 19.41 8.89 -0.98
CA GLY A 412 20.60 8.32 -0.38
C GLY A 412 20.82 6.83 -0.62
N THR A 413 21.75 6.55 -1.55
CA THR A 413 22.61 5.36 -1.67
C THR A 413 22.05 4.09 -2.31
N ASP A 414 22.27 3.98 -3.62
CA ASP A 414 22.51 2.72 -4.30
C ASP A 414 23.90 2.17 -3.97
N SER A 415 23.97 0.89 -3.64
CA SER A 415 25.18 0.11 -3.86
C SER A 415 24.83 -1.20 -4.56
N ALA A 416 25.55 -1.44 -5.65
CA ALA A 416 25.49 -2.62 -6.48
C ALA A 416 26.54 -3.62 -6.00
N ASP A 417 26.11 -4.78 -5.53
CA ASP A 417 26.76 -6.07 -5.81
C ASP A 417 25.83 -7.21 -5.39
N SER A 418 25.76 -8.23 -6.25
CA SER A 418 24.94 -9.46 -6.21
C SER A 418 23.81 -9.54 -5.15
N LYS A 419 22.62 -9.05 -5.52
CA LYS A 419 21.42 -9.14 -4.66
C LYS A 419 20.70 -10.48 -4.85
N ALA A 420 20.79 -11.34 -3.85
CA ALA A 420 19.67 -12.22 -3.50
C ALA A 420 18.74 -11.38 -2.61
N THR A 421 17.72 -10.77 -3.20
CA THR A 421 16.71 -10.00 -2.46
C THR A 421 15.33 -10.36 -3.01
N GLY A 422 14.36 -10.62 -2.12
CA GLY A 422 12.97 -10.93 -2.50
C GLY A 422 12.68 -12.35 -3.01
N GLY A 423 13.59 -13.31 -2.82
CA GLY A 423 13.39 -14.71 -3.25
C GLY A 423 13.65 -14.95 -4.73
N VAL A 424 14.14 -13.96 -5.49
CA VAL A 424 14.57 -14.11 -6.88
C VAL A 424 16.09 -14.16 -6.96
N THR A 425 16.62 -15.15 -7.67
CA THR A 425 18.06 -15.36 -7.90
C THR A 425 18.34 -15.41 -9.39
N ILE A 426 19.32 -14.62 -9.85
CA ILE A 426 19.77 -14.61 -11.25
C ILE A 426 21.23 -15.08 -11.32
N SER A 427 21.50 -16.06 -12.18
CA SER A 427 22.83 -16.63 -12.39
C SER A 427 23.23 -16.61 -13.86
N LYS A 428 24.50 -16.31 -14.13
CA LYS A 428 25.09 -16.22 -15.48
C LYS A 428 25.66 -17.56 -15.99
N ASN A 429 25.41 -18.67 -15.29
CA ASN A 429 25.99 -19.95 -15.65
C ASN A 429 25.27 -20.57 -16.87
N LYS A 430 26.01 -20.77 -17.98
CA LYS A 430 25.61 -21.48 -19.22
C LYS A 430 24.09 -21.54 -19.45
N PRO A 431 23.47 -20.47 -19.97
CA PRO A 431 22.04 -20.45 -20.25
C PRO A 431 21.73 -21.40 -21.41
N ASP A 432 21.29 -22.61 -21.10
CA ASP A 432 20.70 -23.51 -22.09
C ASP A 432 19.27 -23.89 -21.67
N LEU A 433 18.50 -24.41 -22.62
CA LEU A 433 17.08 -24.74 -22.43
C LEU A 433 16.83 -25.70 -21.26
N SER A 434 17.81 -26.52 -20.85
CA SER A 434 17.66 -27.44 -19.72
C SER A 434 17.49 -26.70 -18.38
N ALA A 435 18.03 -25.48 -18.26
CA ALA A 435 17.94 -24.68 -17.04
C ALA A 435 16.49 -24.26 -16.69
N ALA A 436 15.60 -24.22 -17.69
CA ALA A 436 14.19 -23.87 -17.55
C ALA A 436 13.26 -24.85 -18.28
N THR A 437 13.58 -26.15 -18.24
CA THR A 437 12.69 -27.21 -18.75
C THR A 437 11.76 -27.74 -17.65
N TYR A 438 10.47 -27.85 -17.99
CA TYR A 438 9.41 -28.42 -17.18
C TYR A 438 8.92 -29.71 -17.82
N GLU A 439 9.21 -30.83 -17.19
CA GLU A 439 8.69 -32.15 -17.55
C GLU A 439 7.34 -32.36 -16.85
N ASP A 440 6.35 -32.91 -17.56
CA ASP A 440 5.03 -33.25 -16.99
C ASP A 440 4.39 -32.07 -16.24
N PHE A 441 4.35 -30.89 -16.88
CA PHE A 441 3.87 -29.65 -16.28
C PHE A 441 2.40 -29.75 -15.86
N LYS A 442 2.12 -29.66 -14.55
CA LYS A 442 0.80 -29.97 -13.98
C LYS A 442 -0.05 -28.73 -13.69
N PRO A 443 -1.39 -28.86 -13.78
CA PRO A 443 -2.32 -27.87 -13.24
C PRO A 443 -1.98 -27.45 -11.80
N GLY A 444 -2.09 -26.16 -11.52
CA GLY A 444 -1.80 -25.53 -10.22
C GLY A 444 -0.33 -25.15 -10.01
N GLN A 445 0.60 -25.69 -10.81
CA GLN A 445 2.03 -25.43 -10.61
C GLN A 445 2.48 -24.11 -11.24
N PHE A 446 3.00 -23.21 -10.41
CA PHE A 446 3.69 -22.00 -10.90
C PHE A 446 5.04 -22.30 -11.53
N MET A 447 5.32 -21.59 -12.62
CA MET A 447 6.62 -21.60 -13.28
C MET A 447 7.57 -20.64 -12.56
N ARG A 448 8.57 -21.20 -11.88
CA ARG A 448 9.52 -20.46 -11.03
C ARG A 448 10.94 -20.38 -11.57
N ARG A 449 11.27 -21.23 -12.54
CA ARG A 449 12.55 -21.30 -13.26
C ARG A 449 12.38 -20.78 -14.69
N TRP A 450 13.23 -19.84 -15.07
CA TRP A 450 13.17 -19.19 -16.38
C TRP A 450 14.58 -18.98 -16.92
N LEU A 451 14.75 -19.09 -18.23
CA LEU A 451 15.80 -18.35 -18.90
C LEU A 451 15.34 -16.90 -18.96
N PHE A 452 16.18 -15.98 -18.52
CA PHE A 452 15.83 -14.57 -18.35
C PHE A 452 16.78 -13.68 -19.14
N LEU A 453 16.21 -12.73 -19.88
CA LEU A 453 16.93 -11.74 -20.67
C LEU A 453 16.40 -10.35 -20.30
N GLY A 454 17.16 -9.62 -19.48
CA GLY A 454 16.79 -8.28 -19.05
C GLY A 454 17.64 -7.80 -17.88
N PRO A 455 17.41 -6.56 -17.41
CA PRO A 455 16.54 -5.55 -18.02
C PRO A 455 17.11 -5.01 -19.34
N ILE A 456 16.24 -4.79 -20.33
CA ILE A 456 16.54 -4.16 -21.62
C ILE A 456 15.89 -2.77 -21.60
N ASN A 457 16.71 -1.72 -21.63
CA ASN A 457 16.18 -0.36 -21.67
C ASN A 457 15.45 -0.09 -22.98
N VAL A 458 14.30 0.59 -22.90
CA VAL A 458 13.65 1.16 -24.07
C VAL A 458 14.56 2.26 -24.65
N PRO A 459 14.97 2.20 -25.93
CA PRO A 459 15.83 3.22 -26.52
C PRO A 459 15.12 4.59 -26.56
N TRP A 460 15.75 5.62 -25.98
CA TRP A 460 15.19 6.97 -25.89
C TRP A 460 16.25 8.03 -26.20
N ASN A 461 15.96 8.87 -27.20
CA ASN A 461 16.82 9.99 -27.62
C ASN A 461 16.07 11.35 -27.59
N GLY A 462 14.87 11.41 -26.99
CA GLY A 462 14.03 12.62 -26.94
C GLY A 462 14.32 13.52 -25.73
N GLU A 463 13.60 14.64 -25.62
CA GLU A 463 13.65 15.53 -24.45
C GLU A 463 12.94 14.89 -23.25
N GLY A 464 13.63 14.71 -22.11
CA GLY A 464 13.09 14.10 -20.88
C GLY A 464 13.99 13.02 -20.28
N TYR A 465 13.74 12.62 -19.02
CA TYR A 465 14.54 11.59 -18.32
C TYR A 465 14.13 10.15 -18.67
N PHE A 466 12.91 9.94 -19.20
CA PHE A 466 12.34 8.63 -19.51
C PHE A 466 11.60 8.64 -20.86
N PRO A 467 11.52 7.50 -21.57
CA PRO A 467 10.74 7.40 -22.82
C PRO A 467 9.24 7.58 -22.57
N ASP A 468 8.55 8.15 -23.56
CA ASP A 468 7.10 8.20 -23.55
C ASP A 468 6.46 6.81 -23.74
N GLU A 469 5.16 6.73 -23.44
CA GLU A 469 4.38 5.50 -23.56
C GLU A 469 4.32 5.00 -25.01
N GLU A 470 4.30 5.90 -26.00
CA GLU A 470 4.27 5.54 -27.43
C GLU A 470 5.57 4.80 -27.83
N THR A 471 6.71 5.34 -27.44
CA THR A 471 8.03 4.74 -27.67
C THR A 471 8.17 3.41 -26.95
N SER A 472 7.71 3.36 -25.70
CA SER A 472 7.72 2.13 -24.89
C SER A 472 6.85 1.05 -25.53
N ASN A 473 5.64 1.39 -25.97
CA ASN A 473 4.74 0.48 -26.68
C ASN A 473 5.33 0.04 -28.03
N LYS A 474 5.92 0.95 -28.79
CA LYS A 474 6.57 0.62 -30.06
C LYS A 474 7.74 -0.36 -29.87
N PHE A 475 8.54 -0.17 -28.81
CA PHE A 475 9.60 -1.10 -28.47
C PHE A 475 9.05 -2.45 -27.97
N PHE A 476 7.95 -2.43 -27.23
CA PHE A 476 7.21 -3.62 -26.84
C PHE A 476 6.61 -4.38 -28.04
N ASP A 477 6.32 -3.68 -29.13
CA ASP A 477 5.85 -4.24 -30.41
C ASP A 477 6.93 -4.81 -31.30
N THR A 478 8.18 -4.44 -31.04
CA THR A 478 9.29 -4.98 -31.81
C THR A 478 9.58 -6.42 -31.37
N GLU A 479 9.43 -7.36 -32.30
CA GLU A 479 9.85 -8.75 -32.14
C GLU A 479 11.33 -8.87 -32.53
N SER A 480 12.20 -8.78 -31.53
CA SER A 480 13.65 -8.74 -31.73
C SER A 480 14.33 -10.12 -31.64
N LEU A 481 13.57 -11.19 -31.43
CA LEU A 481 14.06 -12.53 -31.12
C LEU A 481 13.35 -13.59 -31.97
N ASP A 482 14.09 -14.65 -32.33
CA ASP A 482 13.48 -15.91 -32.74
C ASP A 482 12.88 -16.58 -31.49
N LEU A 483 11.56 -16.77 -31.49
CA LEU A 483 10.80 -17.30 -30.36
C LEU A 483 10.55 -18.82 -30.46
N GLU A 484 11.08 -19.47 -31.50
CA GLU A 484 11.06 -20.93 -31.67
C GLU A 484 12.44 -21.54 -31.45
N ARG A 485 13.50 -20.84 -31.88
CA ARG A 485 14.88 -21.30 -31.77
C ARG A 485 15.65 -20.47 -30.75
N PHE A 486 16.04 -21.13 -29.67
CA PHE A 486 16.83 -20.50 -28.63
C PHE A 486 18.28 -20.21 -29.09
N GLU A 487 18.70 -18.96 -28.91
CA GLU A 487 20.08 -18.51 -29.06
C GLU A 487 20.58 -17.91 -27.75
N PRO A 488 21.74 -18.36 -27.21
CA PRO A 488 22.22 -17.92 -25.89
C PRO A 488 22.67 -16.45 -25.86
N LYS A 489 23.06 -15.89 -27.02
CA LYS A 489 23.43 -14.49 -27.19
C LYS A 489 22.62 -13.90 -28.31
N VAL A 490 22.06 -12.73 -28.08
CA VAL A 490 21.13 -12.06 -28.98
C VAL A 490 21.42 -10.57 -29.02
N ARG A 491 21.07 -9.92 -30.13
CA ARG A 491 21.28 -8.48 -30.29
C ARG A 491 19.93 -7.76 -30.33
N ILE A 492 19.69 -6.87 -29.37
CA ILE A 492 18.44 -6.11 -29.26
C ILE A 492 18.78 -4.63 -29.21
N ALA A 493 18.14 -3.83 -30.06
CA ALA A 493 18.36 -2.38 -30.15
C ALA A 493 19.85 -1.99 -30.26
N GLY A 494 20.64 -2.77 -31.02
CA GLY A 494 22.06 -2.50 -31.22
C GLY A 494 22.98 -2.87 -30.05
N ASN A 495 22.46 -3.51 -29.00
CA ASN A 495 23.24 -4.00 -27.86
C ASN A 495 23.21 -5.53 -27.79
N ASP A 496 24.32 -6.13 -27.37
CA ASP A 496 24.41 -7.57 -27.18
C ASP A 496 23.93 -7.95 -25.77
N TYR A 497 23.04 -8.92 -25.70
CA TYR A 497 22.54 -9.49 -24.46
C TYR A 497 22.80 -10.99 -24.43
N GLU A 498 23.05 -11.52 -23.24
CA GLU A 498 23.21 -12.95 -22.99
C GLU A 498 22.14 -13.39 -22.01
N TRP A 499 21.50 -14.52 -22.32
CA TRP A 499 20.49 -15.10 -21.43
C TRP A 499 21.12 -15.47 -20.08
N THR A 500 20.31 -15.42 -19.04
CA THR A 500 20.68 -15.85 -17.69
C THR A 500 19.67 -16.85 -17.18
N THR A 501 19.96 -17.53 -16.07
CA THR A 501 18.97 -18.37 -15.39
C THR A 501 18.37 -17.58 -14.24
N LEU A 502 17.06 -17.47 -14.20
CA LEU A 502 16.30 -16.90 -13.11
C LEU A 502 15.56 -18.01 -12.36
N HIS A 503 15.71 -18.03 -11.04
CA HIS A 503 14.92 -18.85 -10.14
C HIS A 503 14.17 -17.94 -9.15
N SER A 504 12.88 -18.14 -9.00
CA SER A 504 12.07 -17.55 -7.93
C SER A 504 11.73 -18.60 -6.88
N GLU A 505 11.80 -18.25 -5.62
CA GLU A 505 11.26 -19.07 -4.53
C GLU A 505 9.73 -19.16 -4.60
N TYR A 506 9.08 -18.19 -5.26
CA TYR A 506 7.63 -18.02 -5.26
C TYR A 506 7.01 -18.04 -6.67
N GLY A 507 5.67 -18.09 -6.73
CA GLY A 507 4.93 -18.19 -8.00
C GLY A 507 4.88 -16.90 -8.80
N VAL A 508 4.93 -15.76 -8.11
CA VAL A 508 5.20 -14.45 -8.71
C VAL A 508 6.70 -14.22 -8.75
N VAL A 509 7.20 -13.84 -9.92
CA VAL A 509 8.57 -13.37 -10.14
C VAL A 509 8.58 -11.86 -9.96
N ASP A 510 9.18 -11.39 -8.85
CA ASP A 510 9.37 -9.98 -8.54
C ASP A 510 10.70 -9.49 -9.13
N LEU A 511 10.65 -8.79 -10.25
CA LEU A 511 11.83 -8.23 -10.91
C LEU A 511 12.30 -6.94 -10.23
N ALA A 512 11.40 -6.18 -9.60
CA ALA A 512 11.74 -4.98 -8.85
C ALA A 512 12.60 -5.30 -7.60
N ALA A 513 12.46 -6.51 -7.06
CA ALA A 513 13.33 -6.99 -5.98
C ALA A 513 14.81 -7.10 -6.39
N VAL A 514 15.13 -7.24 -7.69
CA VAL A 514 16.49 -7.43 -8.20
C VAL A 514 16.98 -6.24 -9.02
N PHE A 515 16.07 -5.57 -9.72
CA PHE A 515 16.37 -4.48 -10.64
C PHE A 515 15.62 -3.21 -10.24
N ASP A 516 16.37 -2.13 -10.04
CA ASP A 516 15.80 -0.79 -9.97
C ASP A 516 15.79 -0.17 -11.37
N LYS A 517 14.75 -0.48 -12.15
CA LYS A 517 14.60 -0.02 -13.54
C LYS A 517 13.18 0.37 -13.88
N TRP A 518 13.07 1.56 -14.47
CA TRP A 518 11.86 2.11 -15.07
C TRP A 518 11.96 1.99 -16.59
N PHE A 519 10.81 1.88 -17.28
CA PHE A 519 10.76 1.85 -18.74
C PHE A 519 11.71 0.81 -19.36
N ALA A 520 11.60 -0.41 -18.87
CA ALA A 520 12.44 -1.53 -19.26
C ALA A 520 11.61 -2.74 -19.68
N VAL A 521 12.17 -3.52 -20.59
CA VAL A 521 11.62 -4.79 -21.04
C VAL A 521 12.46 -5.94 -20.51
N ALA A 522 11.81 -7.05 -20.18
CA ALA A 522 12.48 -8.32 -19.96
C ALA A 522 11.80 -9.44 -20.74
N TYR A 523 12.56 -10.46 -21.09
CA TYR A 523 12.03 -11.73 -21.60
C TYR A 523 12.25 -12.84 -20.58
N ALA A 524 11.25 -13.71 -20.47
CA ALA A 524 11.32 -14.95 -19.71
C ALA A 524 10.97 -16.12 -20.62
N TRP A 525 11.87 -17.10 -20.77
CA TRP A 525 11.72 -18.24 -21.65
C TRP A 525 11.75 -19.53 -20.83
N ALA A 526 10.80 -20.43 -21.08
CA ALA A 526 10.79 -21.78 -20.54
C ALA A 526 10.48 -22.81 -21.64
N GLN A 527 10.98 -24.03 -21.48
CA GLN A 527 10.60 -25.18 -22.30
C GLN A 527 9.64 -26.06 -21.53
N VAL A 528 8.52 -26.42 -22.14
CA VAL A 528 7.51 -27.32 -21.55
C VAL A 528 7.47 -28.59 -22.37
N GLU A 529 7.75 -29.73 -21.74
CA GLU A 529 7.71 -31.04 -22.37
C GLU A 529 6.41 -31.76 -22.02
N MET A 530 5.60 -32.01 -23.05
CA MET A 530 4.29 -32.64 -22.91
C MET A 530 4.29 -34.08 -23.45
N PRO A 531 3.71 -35.05 -22.73
CA PRO A 531 3.68 -36.45 -23.16
C PRO A 531 2.78 -36.67 -24.39
N GLY A 532 1.83 -35.76 -24.63
CA GLY A 532 0.90 -35.75 -25.76
C GLY A 532 0.54 -34.34 -26.17
N GLN A 533 -0.29 -34.21 -27.21
CA GLN A 533 -0.95 -32.93 -27.49
C GLN A 533 -1.98 -32.66 -26.38
N THR A 534 -1.99 -31.44 -25.84
CA THR A 534 -2.81 -31.10 -24.67
C THR A 534 -3.39 -29.70 -24.83
N ASP A 535 -4.71 -29.59 -24.75
CA ASP A 535 -5.40 -28.31 -24.64
C ASP A 535 -5.40 -27.87 -23.17
N ALA A 536 -5.07 -26.61 -22.92
CA ALA A 536 -4.89 -26.11 -21.56
C ALA A 536 -5.23 -24.63 -21.42
N VAL A 537 -5.28 -24.16 -20.17
CA VAL A 537 -5.39 -22.74 -19.84
C VAL A 537 -4.19 -22.31 -19.01
N LEU A 538 -3.49 -21.28 -19.47
CA LEU A 538 -2.46 -20.59 -18.69
C LEU A 538 -3.10 -19.48 -17.85
N GLY A 539 -2.75 -19.43 -16.58
CA GLY A 539 -2.95 -18.28 -15.70
C GLY A 539 -1.73 -17.38 -15.78
N ILE A 540 -1.94 -16.12 -16.10
CA ILE A 540 -0.87 -15.13 -16.35
C ILE A 540 -1.14 -13.90 -15.48
N GLY A 541 -0.07 -13.34 -14.92
CA GLY A 541 -0.08 -12.03 -14.29
C GLY A 541 1.14 -11.23 -14.73
N SER A 542 1.01 -9.90 -14.84
CA SER A 542 2.13 -9.02 -15.18
C SER A 542 1.99 -7.68 -14.53
N ASP A 543 3.12 -7.02 -14.38
CA ASP A 543 3.29 -5.61 -14.08
C ASP A 543 4.38 -5.12 -15.02
N ASP A 544 4.14 -4.26 -16.00
CA ASP A 544 2.83 -3.73 -16.42
C ASP A 544 2.23 -4.61 -17.55
N CYS A 545 2.81 -4.49 -18.75
CA CYS A 545 2.33 -5.17 -19.95
C CYS A 545 2.95 -6.57 -20.11
N VAL A 546 2.25 -7.48 -20.80
CA VAL A 546 2.79 -8.80 -21.15
C VAL A 546 2.36 -9.27 -22.52
N LYS A 547 3.27 -9.91 -23.25
CA LYS A 547 2.97 -10.75 -24.40
C LYS A 547 3.47 -12.16 -24.13
N VAL A 548 2.68 -13.14 -24.54
CA VAL A 548 2.98 -14.55 -24.34
C VAL A 548 2.93 -15.28 -25.68
N TRP A 549 4.00 -15.99 -26.02
CA TRP A 549 4.09 -16.82 -27.21
C TRP A 549 4.28 -18.28 -26.82
N LEU A 550 3.61 -19.17 -27.56
CA LEU A 550 3.80 -20.61 -27.49
C LEU A 550 4.21 -21.12 -28.87
N ASN A 551 5.43 -21.68 -28.97
CA ASN A 551 6.03 -22.14 -30.23
C ASN A 551 5.97 -21.06 -31.31
N GLY A 552 6.48 -19.86 -31.01
CA GLY A 552 6.49 -18.72 -31.94
C GLY A 552 5.13 -18.05 -32.18
N LYS A 553 4.01 -18.66 -31.78
CA LYS A 553 2.67 -18.09 -31.96
C LYS A 553 2.26 -17.26 -30.74
N LEU A 554 1.88 -15.99 -30.94
CA LEU A 554 1.29 -15.15 -29.90
C LEU A 554 -0.04 -15.77 -29.42
N VAL A 555 -0.13 -16.07 -28.13
CA VAL A 555 -1.31 -16.67 -27.49
C VAL A 555 -2.01 -15.72 -26.54
N HIS A 556 -1.32 -14.69 -26.03
CA HIS A 556 -1.89 -13.70 -25.13
C HIS A 556 -1.15 -12.38 -25.20
N GLU A 557 -1.89 -11.30 -24.98
CA GLU A 557 -1.36 -9.95 -24.88
C GLU A 557 -2.20 -9.12 -23.91
N HIS A 558 -1.52 -8.38 -23.05
CA HIS A 558 -2.10 -7.33 -22.23
C HIS A 558 -1.27 -6.04 -22.38
N ARG A 559 -1.98 -4.92 -22.52
CA ARG A 559 -1.42 -3.57 -22.56
C ARG A 559 -2.09 -2.69 -21.52
N GLY A 560 -1.29 -1.91 -20.82
CA GLY A 560 -1.73 -0.97 -19.81
C GLY A 560 -0.96 -1.17 -18.50
N GLY A 561 -0.89 -0.10 -17.71
CA GLY A 561 -0.28 -0.15 -16.39
C GLY A 561 -1.12 -0.95 -15.39
N ARG A 562 -0.51 -1.89 -14.67
CA ARG A 562 -1.18 -2.69 -13.62
C ARG A 562 -0.16 -3.37 -12.70
N GLY A 563 -0.58 -3.71 -11.48
CA GLY A 563 0.21 -4.56 -10.59
C GLY A 563 0.14 -6.05 -10.93
N VAL A 564 1.13 -6.84 -10.48
CA VAL A 564 1.13 -8.31 -10.70
C VAL A 564 0.03 -8.96 -9.86
N ILE A 565 -1.03 -9.41 -10.51
CA ILE A 565 -2.06 -10.26 -9.90
C ILE A 565 -2.02 -11.62 -10.59
N ALA A 566 -1.72 -12.69 -9.84
CA ALA A 566 -1.67 -14.05 -10.38
C ALA A 566 -3.02 -14.43 -11.00
N ASP A 567 -2.98 -15.06 -12.18
CA ASP A 567 -4.15 -15.52 -12.96
C ASP A 567 -5.17 -14.44 -13.35
N SER A 568 -4.80 -13.17 -13.25
CA SER A 568 -5.62 -12.04 -13.70
C SER A 568 -5.95 -12.14 -15.19
N ASP A 569 -5.04 -12.72 -15.97
CA ASP A 569 -5.28 -13.12 -17.35
C ASP A 569 -5.35 -14.64 -17.48
N ARG A 570 -6.19 -15.09 -18.43
CA ARG A 570 -6.35 -16.51 -18.77
C ARG A 570 -6.24 -16.70 -20.27
N ALA A 571 -5.30 -17.55 -20.70
CA ALA A 571 -5.05 -17.80 -22.11
C ALA A 571 -5.24 -19.28 -22.45
N ALA A 572 -6.16 -19.57 -23.37
CA ALA A 572 -6.33 -20.92 -23.90
C ALA A 572 -5.18 -21.25 -24.86
N VAL A 573 -4.54 -22.39 -24.68
CA VAL A 573 -3.38 -22.83 -25.45
C VAL A 573 -3.49 -24.30 -25.83
N THR A 574 -2.81 -24.70 -26.91
CA THR A 574 -2.64 -26.09 -27.29
C THR A 574 -1.16 -26.42 -27.35
N PHE A 575 -0.69 -27.25 -26.42
CA PHE A 575 0.67 -27.79 -26.46
C PHE A 575 0.75 -28.94 -27.44
N LYS A 576 1.85 -29.02 -28.20
CA LYS A 576 2.16 -30.18 -29.04
C LYS A 576 2.81 -31.27 -28.18
N LYS A 577 2.73 -32.52 -28.64
CA LYS A 577 3.54 -33.60 -28.06
C LYS A 577 5.04 -33.26 -28.16
N GLY A 578 5.78 -33.49 -27.07
CA GLY A 578 7.20 -33.18 -26.97
C GLY A 578 7.46 -31.75 -26.48
N LYS A 579 8.53 -31.14 -26.98
CA LYS A 579 9.03 -29.84 -26.51
C LYS A 579 8.21 -28.68 -27.06
N ASN A 580 7.81 -27.77 -26.18
CA ASN A 580 7.15 -26.53 -26.52
C ASN A 580 7.92 -25.35 -25.93
N GLN A 581 8.12 -24.29 -26.71
CA GLN A 581 8.79 -23.06 -26.25
C GLN A 581 7.74 -22.05 -25.78
N LEU A 582 7.79 -21.67 -24.51
CA LEU A 582 6.92 -20.64 -23.93
C LEU A 582 7.78 -19.41 -23.62
N VAL A 583 7.44 -18.27 -24.23
CA VAL A 583 8.17 -17.02 -24.04
C VAL A 583 7.23 -15.93 -23.59
N LEU A 584 7.63 -15.19 -22.56
CA LEU A 584 6.95 -14.00 -22.05
C LEU A 584 7.85 -12.79 -22.33
N LYS A 585 7.25 -11.67 -22.78
CA LYS A 585 7.88 -10.35 -22.83
C LYS A 585 7.11 -9.44 -21.89
N ILE A 586 7.80 -8.81 -20.94
CA ILE A 586 7.21 -7.96 -19.91
C ILE A 586 7.77 -6.55 -20.08
N LEU A 587 6.91 -5.53 -20.14
CA LEU A 587 7.30 -4.11 -20.13
C LEU A 587 6.89 -3.49 -18.81
N ASN A 588 7.80 -2.75 -18.18
CA ASN A 588 7.53 -1.85 -17.05
C ASN A 588 7.39 -0.41 -17.53
N TYR A 589 6.38 0.33 -17.09
CA TYR A 589 6.32 1.79 -17.21
C TYR A 589 6.94 2.49 -15.99
N GLY A 590 7.05 1.83 -14.84
CA GLY A 590 7.75 2.33 -13.66
C GLY A 590 7.12 1.82 -12.36
N GLY A 591 7.86 1.93 -11.24
CA GLY A 591 7.41 1.38 -9.96
C GLY A 591 7.70 -0.11 -9.82
N PRO A 592 6.80 -0.91 -9.21
CA PRO A 592 6.96 -2.37 -9.13
C PRO A 592 7.09 -3.02 -10.52
N TRP A 593 7.62 -4.24 -10.58
CA TRP A 593 7.83 -4.92 -11.86
C TRP A 593 7.85 -6.43 -11.66
N GLY A 594 7.10 -7.18 -12.47
CA GLY A 594 7.10 -8.64 -12.33
C GLY A 594 6.11 -9.38 -13.20
N PHE A 595 6.07 -10.69 -13.03
CA PHE A 595 5.14 -11.57 -13.75
C PHE A 595 4.87 -12.88 -13.01
N SER A 596 3.83 -13.59 -13.42
CA SER A 596 3.58 -14.96 -13.00
C SER A 596 3.00 -15.76 -14.15
N CYS A 597 3.26 -17.06 -14.17
CA CYS A 597 2.64 -17.99 -15.09
C CYS A 597 2.44 -19.35 -14.42
N ARG A 598 1.27 -19.95 -14.60
CA ARG A 598 0.98 -21.33 -14.21
C ARG A 598 0.01 -22.00 -15.17
N LEU A 599 0.03 -23.33 -15.19
CA LEU A 599 -1.02 -24.11 -15.81
C LEU A 599 -2.22 -24.14 -14.86
N LEU A 600 -3.41 -23.75 -15.31
CA LEU A 600 -4.63 -23.79 -14.48
C LEU A 600 -5.39 -25.09 -14.67
N GLU A 601 -5.57 -25.48 -15.94
CA GLU A 601 -6.42 -26.60 -16.34
C GLU A 601 -5.82 -27.26 -17.59
N THR A 602 -6.02 -28.57 -17.71
CA THR A 602 -5.73 -29.37 -18.92
C THR A 602 -6.99 -30.14 -19.30
N LYS A 603 -7.31 -30.21 -20.59
CA LYS A 603 -8.46 -30.94 -21.14
C LYS A 603 -8.05 -32.24 -21.81
#